data_AF-A0AAV5U0D1-F1
#
_entry.id   AF-A0AAV5U0D1-F1
#
_cell.length_a   1.000
_cell.length_b   1.000
_cell.length_c   1.000
_cell.angle_alpha   90.00
_cell.angle_beta   90.00
_cell.angle_gamma   90.00
#
_symmetry.space_group_name_H-M   'P 1'
#
loop_
_entity.id
_entity.type
_entity.pdbx_description
1 polymer ?
#
loop_
_entity_poly.entity_id
_entity_poly.type
_entity_poly.pdbx_seq_one_letter_code
_entity_poly.pdbx_strand_id
1 'polypeptide(L)' 'YQFNYNDVTKTLKLVKAIFMAEPVVMTCKAPAVVVGDIHGQFCDLVRIFSTFNEKGLPGYFAQSYVFLGDYVDR' A
#
# COMPACT_ATOMS: atom_id res chain seq x y z
N TYR A 1 -1.95 -17.48 -3.41
CA TYR A 1 -2.83 -16.99 -2.34
C TYR A 1 -4.27 -17.14 -2.77
N GLN A 2 -5.12 -17.79 -1.98
CA GLN A 2 -6.54 -17.96 -2.32
C GLN A 2 -7.34 -16.90 -1.57
N PHE A 3 -7.81 -15.88 -2.30
CA PHE A 3 -8.61 -14.80 -1.73
C PHE A 3 -10.09 -15.05 -1.99
N ASN A 4 -10.94 -14.81 -1.00
CA ASN A 4 -12.39 -14.92 -1.16
C ASN A 4 -12.91 -13.70 -1.94
N TYR A 5 -13.71 -13.93 -2.97
CA TYR A 5 -14.35 -12.89 -3.78
C TYR A 5 -15.09 -11.84 -2.94
N ASN A 6 -15.80 -12.29 -1.90
CA ASN A 6 -16.56 -11.39 -1.04
C ASN A 6 -15.65 -10.46 -0.24
N ASP A 7 -14.51 -10.95 0.21
CA ASP A 7 -13.57 -10.16 1.01
C ASP A 7 -12.85 -9.14 0.12
N VAL A 8 -12.44 -9.54 -1.08
CA VAL A 8 -11.87 -8.61 -2.08
C VAL A 8 -12.86 -7.51 -2.42
N THR A 9 -14.11 -7.85 -2.71
CA THR A 9 -15.16 -6.88 -3.05
C THR A 9 -15.45 -5.91 -1.90
N LYS A 10 -15.47 -6.40 -0.66
CA LYS A 10 -15.65 -5.55 0.52
C LYS A 10 -14.50 -4.57 0.68
N THR A 11 -13.25 -5.05 0.60
CA THR A 11 -12.06 -4.20 0.70
C THR A 11 -12.05 -3.11 -0.36
N LEU A 12 -12.35 -3.46 -1.63
CA LEU A 12 -12.43 -2.48 -2.72
C LEU A 12 -13.47 -1.38 -2.45
N LYS A 13 -14.64 -1.75 -1.93
CA LYS A 13 -15.69 -0.76 -1.58
C LYS A 13 -15.26 0.19 -0.48
N LEU A 14 -14.61 -0.34 0.57
CA LEU A 14 -14.12 0.47 1.70
C LEU A 14 -13.01 1.42 1.25
N VAL A 15 -12.02 0.91 0.52
CA VAL A 15 -10.89 1.72 0.02
C VAL A 15 -11.36 2.81 -0.94
N LYS A 16 -12.32 2.48 -1.84
CA LYS A 16 -12.91 3.46 -2.75
C LYS A 16 -13.56 4.64 -2.02
N ALA A 17 -14.27 4.38 -0.91
CA ALA A 17 -14.90 5.43 -0.13
C ALA A 17 -13.87 6.36 0.53
N ILE A 18 -12.73 5.80 0.98
CA ILE A 18 -11.62 6.58 1.55
C ILE A 18 -11.00 7.49 0.48
N PHE A 19 -10.63 6.94 -0.68
CA PHE A 19 -10.04 7.73 -1.77
C PHE A 19 -10.98 8.80 -2.33
N MET A 20 -12.30 8.57 -2.30
CA MET A 20 -13.28 9.59 -2.71
C MET A 20 -13.39 10.75 -1.72
N ALA A 21 -13.04 10.54 -0.45
CA ALA A 21 -13.06 11.59 0.57
C ALA A 21 -11.74 12.37 0.64
N GLU A 22 -10.65 11.81 0.12
CA GLU A 22 -9.32 12.43 0.13
C GLU A 22 -9.14 13.45 -1.02
N PRO A 23 -8.31 14.48 -0.82
CA PRO A 23 -8.00 15.43 -1.88
C PRO A 23 -7.11 14.77 -2.95
N VAL A 24 -7.32 15.18 -4.21
CA VAL A 24 -6.49 14.73 -5.36
C VAL A 24 -5.00 15.03 -5.13
N VAL A 25 -4.70 16.15 -4.47
CA VAL A 25 -3.34 16.50 -4.05
C VAL A 25 -3.21 16.23 -2.55
N MET A 26 -2.54 15.12 -2.22
CA MET A 26 -2.30 14.71 -0.84
C MET A 26 -0.98 15.28 -0.32
N THR A 27 -0.97 15.68 0.95
CA THR A 27 0.27 16.09 1.64
C THR A 27 0.73 14.96 2.57
N CYS A 28 2.00 14.57 2.49
CA CYS A 28 2.58 13.55 3.35
C CYS A 28 3.52 14.18 4.39
N LYS A 29 3.59 13.60 5.59
CA LYS A 29 4.52 14.02 6.64
C LYS A 29 5.80 13.18 6.56
N ALA A 30 6.95 13.85 6.67
CA ALA A 30 8.24 13.17 6.77
C ALA A 30 8.45 12.58 8.18
N PRO A 31 9.19 11.46 8.33
CA PRO A 31 9.80 10.65 7.27
C PRO A 31 8.76 9.77 6.54
N ALA A 32 8.96 9.57 5.23
CA ALA A 32 8.11 8.73 4.41
C ALA A 32 8.94 7.89 3.43
N VAL A 33 8.48 6.66 3.19
CA VAL A 33 9.03 5.73 2.20
C VAL A 33 8.26 5.91 0.90
N VAL A 34 8.95 6.33 -0.15
CA VAL A 34 8.37 6.46 -1.49
C VAL A 34 8.65 5.19 -2.28
N VAL A 35 7.59 4.55 -2.78
CA VAL A 35 7.65 3.31 -3.56
C VAL A 35 7.12 3.58 -4.96
N GLY A 36 7.91 3.21 -5.96
CA GLY A 36 7.52 3.27 -7.37
C GLY A 36 6.72 2.05 -7.81
N ASP A 37 6.89 1.67 -9.07
CA ASP A 37 6.12 0.62 -9.74
C ASP A 37 6.34 -0.76 -9.10
N ILE A 38 5.25 -1.54 -9.00
CA ILE A 38 5.27 -2.90 -8.43
C ILE A 38 4.99 -3.94 -9.51
N HIS A 39 4.13 -3.64 -10.50
CA HIS A 39 3.79 -4.54 -11.60
C HIS A 39 3.45 -5.98 -11.16
N GLY A 40 2.63 -6.13 -10.11
CA GLY A 40 2.20 -7.45 -9.62
C GLY A 40 3.27 -8.26 -8.85
N GLN A 41 4.47 -7.71 -8.61
CA GLN A 41 5.54 -8.39 -7.85
C GLN A 41 5.25 -8.38 -6.34
N PHE A 42 4.29 -9.21 -5.91
CA PHE A 42 3.84 -9.28 -4.51
C PHE A 42 4.98 -9.58 -3.53
N CYS A 43 5.93 -10.44 -3.90
CA CYS A 43 7.08 -10.77 -3.05
C CYS A 43 7.97 -9.54 -2.78
N ASP A 44 8.13 -8.66 -3.77
CA ASP A 44 8.91 -7.43 -3.61
C ASP A 44 8.21 -6.44 -2.69
N LEU A 45 6.88 -6.32 -2.79
CA LEU A 45 6.08 -5.52 -1.86
C LEU A 45 6.25 -5.98 -0.40
N VAL A 46 6.19 -7.29 -0.15
CA VAL A 46 6.43 -7.85 1.19
C VAL A 46 7.84 -7.52 1.67
N ARG A 47 8.84 -7.66 0.80
CA ARG A 47 10.24 -7.32 1.12
C ARG A 47 10.41 -5.85 1.47
N ILE A 48 9.75 -4.94 0.75
CA ILE A 48 9.79 -3.49 1.05
C ILE A 48 9.26 -3.25 2.46
N PHE A 49 8.09 -3.78 2.80
CA PHE A 49 7.51 -3.64 4.14
C PHE A 49 8.36 -4.29 5.25
N SER A 50 9.08 -5.37 4.95
CA SER A 50 10.02 -5.98 5.89
C SER A 50 11.33 -5.21 6.01
N THR A 51 11.76 -4.50 4.97
CA THR A 51 13.04 -3.75 4.95
C THR A 51 12.94 -2.51 5.84
N PHE A 52 11.81 -1.80 5.78
CA PHE A 52 11.54 -0.62 6.60
C PHE A 52 10.82 -0.97 7.91
N ASN A 53 11.12 -2.14 8.48
CA ASN A 53 10.62 -2.50 9.80
C ASN A 53 11.29 -1.63 10.87
N GLU A 54 10.53 -1.23 11.89
CA GLU A 54 11.10 -0.61 13.08
C GLU A 54 10.76 -1.47 14.29
N LYS A 55 11.80 -1.87 15.06
CA LYS A 55 11.66 -2.61 16.31
C LYS A 55 10.83 -3.92 16.20
N GLY A 56 10.90 -4.59 15.06
CA GLY A 56 10.18 -5.85 14.83
C GLY A 56 8.70 -5.69 14.48
N LEU A 57 8.21 -4.46 14.27
CA LEU A 57 6.88 -4.20 13.73
C LEU A 57 6.95 -4.07 12.19
N PRO A 58 5.97 -4.60 11.45
CA PRO A 58 5.89 -4.41 10.01
C PRO A 58 5.93 -2.92 9.66
N GLY A 59 6.72 -2.54 8.63
CA GLY A 59 6.98 -1.13 8.33
C GLY A 59 5.72 -0.30 8.13
N TYR A 60 4.63 -0.88 7.62
CA TYR A 60 3.34 -0.19 7.43
C TYR A 60 2.63 0.25 8.73
N PHE A 61 3.09 -0.18 9.91
CA PHE A 61 2.59 0.30 11.20
C PHE A 61 3.39 1.46 11.78
N ALA A 62 4.66 1.62 11.37
CA ALA A 62 5.59 2.58 11.97
C ALA A 62 5.99 3.72 11.02
N GLN A 63 5.83 3.54 9.70
CA GLN A 63 6.29 4.46 8.67
C GLN A 63 5.16 4.89 7.73
N SER A 64 5.27 6.12 7.21
CA SER A 64 4.37 6.62 6.16
C SER A 64 4.84 6.09 4.80
N TYR A 65 3.94 5.55 3.99
CA TYR A 65 4.25 5.08 2.63
C TYR A 65 3.54 5.93 1.58
N VAL A 66 4.26 6.28 0.53
CA VAL A 66 3.72 6.93 -0.66
C VAL A 66 3.99 6.04 -1.85
N PHE A 67 2.93 5.46 -2.42
CA PHE A 67 3.01 4.67 -3.64
C PHE A 67 2.65 5.52 -4.84
N LEU A 68 3.48 5.47 -5.88
CA LEU A 68 3.33 6.34 -7.06
C LEU A 68 2.40 5.76 -8.15
N GLY A 69 1.97 4.51 -8.01
CA GLY A 69 1.08 3.86 -8.97
C GLY A 69 1.66 2.55 -9.50
N ASP A 70 1.14 2.13 -10.66
CA ASP A 70 1.59 0.95 -11.40
C ASP A 70 1.69 -0.34 -10.56
N TYR A 71 0.57 -0.62 -9.87
CA TYR A 71 0.44 -1.77 -8.97
C TYR A 71 0.23 -3.10 -9.71
N VAL A 72 -0.41 -3.05 -10.89
CA VAL A 72 -0.92 -4.18 -11.68
C VAL A 72 -0.43 -4.07 -13.12
N ASP A 73 -0.50 -5.16 -13.88
CA ASP A 73 0.10 -5.43 -15.21
C ASP A 73 1.51 -6.07 -15.17
N ARG A 74 1.49 -7.41 -15.24
CA ARG A 74 2.39 -8.34 -15.97
C ARG A 74 2.02 -9.79 -15.66
#